data_AF-A0AAV9X6F5-F1
#
_entry.id   AF-A0AAV9X6F5-F1
#
_cell.length_a   1.000
_cell.length_b   1.000
_cell.length_c   1.000
_cell.angle_alpha   90.00
_cell.angle_beta   90.00
_cell.angle_gamma   90.00
#
_symmetry.space_group_name_H-M   'P 1'
#
loop_
_entity.id
_entity.type
_entity.pdbx_description
1 polymer ?
#
loop_
_entity_poly.entity_id
_entity_poly.type
_entity_poly.pdbx_seq_one_letter_code
_entity_poly.pdbx_strand_id
1 'polypeptide(L)'
;MVSRGAQKRCAGVFLLKHVKNPILLAKELLLRDDPRTERGRQHNCLSGPYAEQLAERWGLEIVDPSYFFTEKRWKQHLDDLKRSEADIEEEPLIDLKDEKADVGNARMGLREADLEEYLPKGTVGCVVLDNDGVIAAATSTGGLTNKVPGRIGDTPTPGAGFWAEEWEVIAPAEPSRGLIDILTNSLAGCLPTSAPKDKTHRAVALSGTGNGDYFLRLSACHNITARCRFGGKSLRQAARDVCGPDGEMKRAGDKRTAPDGAVIGIDDQGEIIMEMNCGGCFRGMVDHDGNILVGAYADEPLQVWST
;
A
#
# COMPACT_ATOMS: atom_id res chain seq x y z
N MET A 1 -3.57 7.85 6.08
CA MET A 1 -3.35 7.50 7.50
C MET A 1 -2.25 8.38 8.03
N VAL A 2 -2.34 8.78 9.29
CA VAL A 2 -1.25 9.46 10.02
C VAL A 2 -1.12 8.82 11.39
N SER A 3 0.12 8.59 11.82
CA SER A 3 0.43 8.11 13.17
C SER A 3 1.15 9.23 13.93
N ARG A 4 0.71 9.54 15.15
CA ARG A 4 1.49 10.37 16.09
C ARG A 4 1.45 9.79 17.51
N GLY A 5 2.58 9.34 18.02
CA GLY A 5 2.69 8.54 19.24
C GLY A 5 1.79 7.29 19.24
N ALA A 6 1.02 7.08 20.31
CA ALA A 6 0.11 5.93 20.41
C ALA A 6 -1.18 6.10 19.56
N GLN A 7 -1.45 7.31 19.04
CA GLN A 7 -2.69 7.61 18.31
C GLN A 7 -2.53 7.31 16.83
N LYS A 8 -3.32 6.34 16.35
CA LYS A 8 -3.42 5.98 14.93
C LYS A 8 -4.72 6.51 14.38
N ARG A 9 -4.64 7.32 13.32
CA ARG A 9 -5.83 7.87 12.65
C ARG A 9 -5.80 7.49 11.17
N CYS A 10 -6.89 6.93 10.69
CA CYS A 10 -7.04 6.55 9.29
C CYS A 10 -8.40 6.99 8.77
N ALA A 11 -8.46 7.29 7.47
CA ALA A 11 -9.69 7.63 6.80
C ALA A 11 -9.70 6.96 5.41
N GLY A 12 -10.85 6.43 5.03
CA GLY A 12 -11.11 5.80 3.74
C GLY A 12 -12.44 6.30 3.17
N VAL A 13 -12.44 6.63 1.88
CA VAL A 13 -13.65 7.03 1.17
C VAL A 13 -13.82 6.18 -0.08
N PHE A 14 -15.05 5.70 -0.30
CA PHE A 14 -15.32 4.64 -1.26
C PHE A 14 -16.41 5.05 -2.24
N LEU A 15 -16.36 4.52 -3.46
CA LEU A 15 -17.45 4.60 -4.46
C LEU A 15 -17.93 6.03 -4.78
N LEU A 16 -17.01 7.01 -4.74
CA LEU A 16 -17.28 8.38 -5.16
C LEU A 16 -17.35 8.46 -6.69
N LYS A 17 -18.18 9.38 -7.19
CA LYS A 17 -18.44 9.63 -8.61
C LYS A 17 -18.29 11.09 -9.01
N HIS A 18 -18.46 12.02 -8.07
CA HIS A 18 -18.52 13.45 -8.33
C HIS A 18 -17.46 14.26 -7.58
N VAL A 19 -16.81 13.71 -6.55
CA VAL A 19 -15.75 14.43 -5.81
C VAL A 19 -14.48 14.48 -6.66
N LYS A 20 -14.07 15.67 -7.11
CA LYS A 20 -12.91 15.83 -8.02
C LYS A 20 -11.62 15.23 -7.48
N ASN A 21 -11.37 15.42 -6.18
CA ASN A 21 -10.16 14.96 -5.49
C ASN A 21 -10.53 14.09 -4.29
N PRO A 22 -10.74 12.77 -4.47
CA PRO A 22 -11.12 11.86 -3.38
C PRO A 22 -10.19 11.90 -2.16
N ILE A 23 -8.88 12.08 -2.39
CA ILE A 23 -7.90 12.14 -1.29
C ILE A 23 -8.08 13.37 -0.38
N LEU A 24 -8.62 14.48 -0.91
CA LEU A 24 -8.95 15.64 -0.09
C LEU A 24 -10.16 15.38 0.79
N LEU A 25 -11.15 14.59 0.32
CA LEU A 25 -12.26 14.17 1.17
C LEU A 25 -11.77 13.23 2.28
N ALA A 26 -10.89 12.28 1.96
CA ALA A 26 -10.27 11.42 2.96
C ALA A 26 -9.49 12.24 4.00
N LYS A 27 -8.76 13.28 3.57
CA LYS A 27 -8.07 14.23 4.45
C LYS A 27 -9.05 14.98 5.35
N GLU A 28 -10.13 15.54 4.80
CA GLU A 28 -11.13 16.25 5.60
C GLU A 28 -11.82 15.33 6.61
N LEU A 29 -12.12 14.09 6.22
CA LEU A 29 -12.64 13.07 7.14
C LEU A 29 -11.64 12.82 8.28
N LEU A 30 -10.36 12.62 7.96
CA LEU A 30 -9.30 12.40 8.95
C LEU A 30 -9.11 13.58 9.93
N LEU A 31 -9.19 14.82 9.43
CA LEU A 31 -9.00 16.02 10.24
C LEU A 31 -10.22 16.32 11.12
N ARG A 32 -11.43 16.07 10.62
CA ARG A 32 -12.68 16.31 11.36
C ARG A 32 -12.99 15.21 12.37
N ASP A 33 -12.37 14.05 12.21
CA ASP A 33 -12.37 12.96 13.19
C ASP A 33 -11.38 13.20 14.35
N ASP A 34 -10.72 14.38 14.43
CA ASP A 34 -9.80 14.66 15.53
C ASP A 34 -10.56 14.89 16.86
N PRO A 35 -10.40 13.99 17.86
CA PRO A 35 -11.10 14.08 19.15
C PRO A 35 -10.74 15.34 19.94
N ARG A 36 -9.66 16.04 19.57
CA ARG A 36 -9.21 17.29 20.20
C ARG A 36 -9.93 18.53 19.68
N THR A 37 -10.77 18.41 18.64
CA THR A 37 -11.35 19.56 17.92
C THR A 37 -12.88 19.67 18.02
N GLU A 38 -13.49 19.00 19.00
CA GLU A 38 -14.93 19.13 19.38
C GLU A 38 -15.99 18.78 18.30
N ARG A 39 -15.63 18.19 17.15
CA ARG A 39 -16.60 17.88 16.07
C ARG A 39 -16.66 16.42 15.58
N GLY A 40 -15.97 15.48 16.24
CA GLY A 40 -15.77 14.13 15.71
C GLY A 40 -17.02 13.23 15.73
N ARG A 41 -17.63 13.00 14.56
CA ARG A 41 -18.33 11.73 14.31
C ARG A 41 -17.24 10.68 14.02
N GLN A 42 -17.06 9.73 14.95
CA GLN A 42 -16.01 8.70 14.97
C GLN A 42 -16.11 7.69 13.82
N HIS A 43 -15.81 8.08 12.59
CA HIS A 43 -15.95 7.20 11.43
C HIS A 43 -14.71 7.24 10.54
N ASN A 44 -14.03 6.09 10.48
CA ASN A 44 -12.86 5.91 9.61
C ASN A 44 -13.24 5.78 8.14
N CYS A 45 -14.41 5.23 7.82
CA CYS A 45 -14.76 4.82 6.46
C CYS A 45 -16.15 5.32 6.06
N LEU A 46 -16.25 6.01 4.92
CA LEU A 46 -17.53 6.51 4.38
C LEU A 46 -17.63 6.23 2.88
N SER A 47 -18.81 5.83 2.41
CA SER A 47 -18.98 5.42 1.01
C SER A 47 -20.16 6.11 0.32
N GLY A 48 -20.04 6.18 -1.01
CA GLY A 48 -21.15 6.48 -1.92
C GLY A 48 -21.79 7.86 -1.68
N PRO A 49 -23.11 7.99 -1.94
CA PRO A 49 -23.78 9.30 -1.96
C PRO A 49 -23.66 10.11 -0.66
N TYR A 50 -23.64 9.44 0.50
CA TYR A 50 -23.53 10.14 1.78
C TYR A 50 -22.15 10.79 1.98
N ALA A 51 -21.08 10.13 1.51
CA ALA A 51 -19.74 10.71 1.52
C ALA A 51 -19.65 11.93 0.59
N GLU A 52 -20.35 11.93 -0.54
CA GLU A 52 -20.42 13.08 -1.46
C GLU A 52 -21.20 14.25 -0.88
N GLN A 53 -22.32 14.00 -0.19
CA GLN A 53 -23.05 15.05 0.54
C GLN A 53 -22.19 15.71 1.63
N LEU A 54 -21.26 14.97 2.23
CA LEU A 54 -20.29 15.55 3.15
C LEU A 54 -19.24 16.37 2.41
N ALA A 55 -18.74 15.88 1.27
CA ALA A 55 -17.81 16.63 0.43
C ALA A 55 -18.38 18.00 0.03
N GLU A 56 -19.62 18.03 -0.44
CA GLU A 56 -20.32 19.27 -0.80
C GLU A 56 -20.47 20.20 0.41
N ARG A 57 -20.95 19.68 1.55
CA ARG A 57 -21.08 20.48 2.79
C ARG A 57 -19.76 20.99 3.33
N TRP A 58 -18.65 20.31 3.06
CA TRP A 58 -17.31 20.72 3.47
C TRP A 58 -16.62 21.61 2.43
N GLY A 59 -17.29 21.96 1.33
CA GLY A 59 -16.80 22.89 0.32
C GLY A 59 -15.77 22.28 -0.63
N LEU A 60 -15.76 20.95 -0.79
CA LEU A 60 -14.92 20.31 -1.80
C LEU A 60 -15.55 20.48 -3.19
N GLU A 61 -14.70 20.55 -4.21
CA GLU A 61 -15.12 20.67 -5.60
C GLU A 61 -15.85 19.40 -6.07
N ILE A 62 -17.11 19.57 -6.47
CA ILE A 62 -17.97 18.55 -7.06
C ILE A 62 -18.00 18.78 -8.57
N VAL A 63 -17.76 17.74 -9.35
CA VAL A 63 -17.69 17.76 -10.81
C VAL A 63 -18.67 16.75 -11.41
N ASP A 64 -19.09 17.02 -12.65
CA ASP A 64 -19.82 16.03 -13.45
C ASP A 64 -18.91 14.82 -13.75
N PRO A 65 -19.43 13.57 -13.80
CA PRO A 65 -18.60 12.40 -14.05
C PRO A 65 -17.83 12.44 -15.39
N SER A 66 -18.27 13.22 -16.37
CA SER A 66 -17.54 13.46 -17.62
C SER A 66 -16.14 14.06 -17.39
N TYR A 67 -15.90 14.72 -16.25
CA TYR A 67 -14.57 15.19 -15.86
C TYR A 67 -13.53 14.06 -15.79
N PHE A 68 -13.92 12.87 -15.34
CA PHE A 68 -13.02 11.73 -15.20
C PHE A 68 -12.84 10.93 -16.50
N PHE A 69 -13.59 11.26 -17.54
CA PHE A 69 -13.50 10.59 -18.83
C PHE A 69 -12.19 10.95 -19.53
N THR A 70 -11.53 9.94 -20.10
CA THR A 70 -10.44 10.13 -21.05
C THR A 70 -10.60 9.15 -22.20
N GLU A 71 -10.33 9.60 -23.43
CA GLU A 71 -10.42 8.74 -24.61
C GLU A 71 -9.49 7.52 -24.49
N LYS A 72 -8.31 7.69 -23.89
CA LYS A 72 -7.37 6.60 -23.61
C LYS A 72 -7.99 5.49 -22.75
N ARG A 73 -8.61 5.84 -21.62
CA ARG A 73 -9.26 4.84 -20.73
C ARG A 73 -10.52 4.24 -21.36
N TRP A 74 -11.22 5.01 -22.20
CA TRP A 74 -12.37 4.51 -22.95
C TRP A 74 -11.98 3.46 -23.98
N LYS A 75 -10.90 3.69 -24.75
CA LYS A 75 -10.36 2.68 -25.68
C LYS A 75 -9.95 1.41 -24.94
N GLN A 76 -9.25 1.56 -23.81
CA GLN A 76 -8.89 0.43 -22.96
C GLN A 76 -10.12 -0.39 -22.51
N HIS A 77 -11.19 0.28 -22.06
CA HIS A 77 -12.45 -0.36 -21.71
C HIS A 77 -13.01 -1.24 -22.84
N LEU A 78 -13.04 -0.71 -24.07
CA LEU A 78 -13.56 -1.42 -25.25
C LEU A 78 -12.68 -2.59 -25.66
N ASP A 79 -11.36 -2.44 -25.60
CA ASP A 79 -10.42 -3.50 -25.97
C ASP A 79 -10.45 -4.66 -24.96
N ASP A 80 -10.53 -4.35 -23.66
CA ASP A 80 -10.66 -5.34 -22.59
C ASP A 80 -11.99 -6.14 -22.71
N LEU A 81 -13.09 -5.50 -23.15
CA LEU A 81 -14.36 -6.20 -23.39
C LEU A 81 -14.27 -7.19 -24.54
N LYS A 82 -13.67 -6.80 -25.68
CA LYS A 82 -13.48 -7.69 -26.83
C LYS A 82 -12.62 -8.91 -26.51
N ARG A 83 -11.57 -8.72 -25.69
CA ARG A 83 -10.74 -9.83 -25.21
C ARG A 83 -11.55 -10.79 -24.36
N SER A 84 -12.35 -10.27 -23.42
CA SER A 84 -13.20 -11.11 -22.57
C SER A 84 -14.26 -11.90 -23.34
N GLU A 85 -14.78 -11.36 -24.45
CA GLU A 85 -15.70 -12.08 -25.33
C GLU A 85 -14.98 -13.22 -26.08
N ALA A 86 -13.75 -13.01 -26.54
CA ALA A 86 -12.95 -14.04 -27.19
C ALA A 86 -12.55 -15.18 -26.22
N ASP A 87 -12.23 -14.86 -24.97
CA ASP A 87 -11.90 -15.85 -23.93
C ASP A 87 -13.10 -16.73 -23.55
N ILE A 88 -14.34 -16.25 -23.75
CA ILE A 88 -15.58 -17.02 -23.53
C ILE A 88 -15.85 -18.00 -24.69
N GLU A 89 -15.43 -17.67 -25.92
CA GLU A 89 -15.58 -18.55 -27.08
C GLU A 89 -14.55 -19.70 -27.09
N GLU A 90 -13.43 -19.54 -26.39
CA GLU A 90 -12.38 -20.57 -26.17
C GLU A 90 -12.52 -21.31 -24.82
N GLU A 91 -13.72 -21.65 -24.35
CA GLU A 91 -13.89 -22.68 -23.31
C GLU A 91 -13.95 -24.08 -23.94
N PRO A 92 -12.83 -24.83 -24.12
CA PRO A 92 -12.95 -26.27 -24.25
C PRO A 92 -13.40 -26.84 -22.90
N LEU A 93 -14.35 -27.79 -22.95
CA LEU A 93 -14.62 -28.68 -21.83
C LEU A 93 -13.29 -29.20 -21.26
N ILE A 94 -13.12 -29.07 -19.95
CA ILE A 94 -11.99 -29.59 -19.20
C ILE A 94 -11.77 -31.07 -19.57
N ASP A 95 -10.77 -31.38 -20.40
CA ASP A 95 -10.18 -32.72 -20.46
C ASP A 95 -9.04 -32.77 -19.45
N LEU A 96 -9.25 -33.54 -18.38
CA LEU A 96 -8.25 -33.81 -17.36
C LEU A 96 -7.21 -34.78 -17.93
N LYS A 97 -6.32 -34.29 -18.79
CA LYS A 97 -5.05 -34.91 -19.18
C LYS A 97 -4.24 -33.89 -19.96
N ASP A 98 -3.30 -33.23 -19.29
CA ASP A 98 -1.89 -33.27 -19.67
C ASP A 98 -1.08 -32.34 -18.76
N GLU A 99 -0.24 -32.97 -17.94
CA GLU A 99 0.85 -32.31 -17.24
C GLU A 99 1.98 -32.01 -18.23
N LYS A 100 2.58 -30.82 -18.07
CA LYS A 100 3.77 -30.26 -18.75
C LYS A 100 3.45 -29.36 -19.95
N ALA A 101 3.14 -28.10 -19.65
CA ALA A 101 3.40 -26.98 -20.56
C ALA A 101 4.61 -26.20 -20.05
N ASP A 102 5.58 -26.08 -20.94
CA ASP A 102 6.94 -25.59 -20.77
C ASP A 102 6.97 -24.07 -20.55
N VAL A 103 7.69 -23.61 -19.53
CA VAL A 103 7.83 -22.19 -19.18
C VAL A 103 9.06 -21.65 -19.89
N GLY A 104 9.00 -21.52 -21.21
CA GLY A 104 10.18 -21.25 -22.00
C GLY A 104 9.90 -20.71 -23.39
N ASN A 105 9.57 -19.41 -23.48
CA ASN A 105 9.95 -18.47 -24.54
C ASN A 105 8.89 -17.38 -24.72
N ALA A 106 9.00 -16.30 -23.94
CA ALA A 106 8.42 -15.00 -24.28
C ALA A 106 9.56 -13.96 -24.36
N ARG A 107 10.48 -14.16 -25.30
CA ARG A 107 11.39 -13.12 -25.76
C ARG A 107 11.25 -13.06 -27.27
N MET A 108 10.74 -11.92 -27.75
CA MET A 108 11.02 -11.24 -29.03
C MET A 108 9.75 -10.58 -29.60
N GLY A 109 9.61 -9.27 -29.38
CA GLY A 109 8.67 -8.39 -30.09
C GLY A 109 7.59 -7.72 -29.21
N LEU A 110 7.98 -6.90 -28.23
CA LEU A 110 7.02 -6.14 -27.42
C LEU A 110 6.45 -4.96 -28.23
N ARG A 111 5.14 -4.96 -28.49
CA ARG A 111 4.38 -3.81 -28.98
C ARG A 111 4.15 -2.83 -27.82
N GLU A 112 3.90 -1.55 -28.08
CA GLU A 112 3.57 -0.56 -27.03
C GLU A 112 2.37 -0.99 -26.16
N ALA A 113 1.44 -1.77 -26.72
CA ALA A 113 0.33 -2.38 -25.99
C ALA A 113 0.78 -3.42 -24.94
N ASP A 114 1.91 -4.10 -25.18
CA ASP A 114 2.47 -5.11 -24.28
C ASP A 114 3.23 -4.45 -23.10
N LEU A 115 3.72 -3.21 -23.29
CA LEU A 115 4.34 -2.40 -22.23
C LEU A 115 3.30 -1.87 -21.22
N GLU A 116 2.09 -1.53 -21.68
CA GLU A 116 1.01 -1.09 -20.78
C GLU A 116 0.44 -2.24 -19.94
N GLU A 117 0.54 -3.49 -20.40
CA GLU A 117 0.16 -4.69 -19.63
C GLU A 117 1.13 -4.96 -18.48
N TYR A 118 2.36 -4.42 -18.56
CA TYR A 118 3.46 -4.64 -17.62
C TYR A 118 3.43 -3.74 -16.36
N LEU A 119 2.63 -2.67 -16.37
CA LEU A 119 2.60 -1.66 -15.29
C LEU A 119 1.25 -1.69 -14.52
N PRO A 120 1.25 -1.67 -13.18
CA PRO A 120 0.06 -1.50 -12.35
C PRO A 120 -0.75 -0.28 -12.79
N LYS A 121 -1.99 -0.52 -13.25
CA LYS A 121 -2.84 0.54 -13.79
C LYS A 121 -3.68 1.20 -12.68
N GLY A 122 -3.61 2.53 -12.58
CA GLY A 122 -4.72 3.35 -12.07
C GLY A 122 -4.70 3.73 -10.59
N THR A 123 -3.75 3.22 -9.81
CA THR A 123 -3.54 3.63 -8.40
C THR A 123 -2.30 4.49 -8.27
N VAL A 124 -2.42 5.55 -7.47
CA VAL A 124 -1.33 6.46 -7.09
C VAL A 124 -1.22 6.51 -5.58
N GLY A 125 -0.02 6.76 -5.07
CA GLY A 125 0.21 6.84 -3.64
C GLY A 125 1.44 7.63 -3.26
N CYS A 126 1.50 8.04 -1.99
CA CYS A 126 2.57 8.83 -1.42
C CYS A 126 2.77 8.42 0.04
N VAL A 127 4.03 8.35 0.46
CA VAL A 127 4.45 8.17 1.85
C VAL A 127 5.45 9.26 2.19
N VAL A 128 5.38 9.76 3.42
CA VAL A 128 6.24 10.87 3.88
C VAL A 128 6.67 10.65 5.32
N LEU A 129 7.85 11.18 5.64
CA LEU A 129 8.40 11.40 6.98
C LEU A 129 8.69 12.90 7.10
N ASP A 130 8.18 13.55 8.13
CA ASP A 130 8.46 14.96 8.40
C ASP A 130 9.58 15.17 9.43
N ASN A 131 9.97 16.42 9.63
CA ASN A 131 11.05 16.81 10.55
C ASN A 131 10.72 16.56 12.04
N ASP A 132 9.44 16.37 12.38
CA ASP A 132 9.00 16.00 13.73
C ASP A 132 9.01 14.47 13.93
N GLY A 133 9.43 13.70 12.93
CA GLY A 133 9.40 12.24 12.95
C GLY A 133 8.02 11.64 12.70
N VAL A 134 7.06 12.45 12.22
CA VAL A 134 5.70 11.98 11.92
C VAL A 134 5.67 11.38 10.53
N ILE A 135 5.05 10.21 10.44
CA ILE A 135 4.86 9.49 9.19
C ILE A 135 3.40 9.51 8.73
N ALA A 136 3.22 9.58 7.42
CA ALA A 136 1.91 9.52 6.79
C ALA A 136 1.93 8.76 5.48
N ALA A 137 0.78 8.16 5.15
CA ALA A 137 0.54 7.47 3.89
C ALA A 137 -0.81 7.87 3.29
N ALA A 138 -0.85 8.01 1.97
CA ALA A 138 -2.03 8.38 1.20
C ALA A 138 -2.06 7.60 -0.12
N THR A 139 -3.21 7.07 -0.50
CA THR A 139 -3.39 6.28 -1.74
C THR A 139 -4.75 6.60 -2.35
N SER A 140 -4.82 6.70 -3.68
CA SER A 140 -6.04 7.01 -4.41
C SER A 140 -6.09 6.23 -5.73
N THR A 141 -7.29 5.82 -6.16
CA THR A 141 -7.46 5.00 -7.36
C THR A 141 -8.81 5.22 -8.03
N GLY A 142 -8.85 5.05 -9.35
CA GLY A 142 -10.10 4.85 -10.09
C GLY A 142 -10.62 3.41 -10.00
N GLY A 143 -9.80 2.47 -9.51
CA GLY A 143 -10.05 1.04 -9.50
C GLY A 143 -9.66 0.38 -10.83
N LEU A 144 -10.22 -0.81 -11.07
CA LEU A 144 -9.95 -1.58 -12.28
C LEU A 144 -10.87 -1.15 -13.43
N THR A 145 -10.34 -1.18 -14.65
CA THR A 145 -11.15 -1.17 -15.88
C THR A 145 -12.12 -2.35 -15.84
N ASN A 146 -13.35 -2.17 -16.31
CA ASN A 146 -14.41 -3.20 -16.35
C ASN A 146 -14.77 -3.81 -15.00
N LYS A 147 -14.44 -3.16 -13.88
CA LYS A 147 -14.88 -3.60 -12.56
C LYS A 147 -16.41 -3.67 -12.49
N VAL A 148 -16.93 -4.67 -11.80
CA VAL A 148 -18.35 -4.72 -11.43
C VAL A 148 -18.70 -3.46 -10.63
N PRO A 149 -19.80 -2.74 -10.95
CA PRO A 149 -20.25 -1.60 -10.16
C PRO A 149 -20.36 -1.95 -8.68
N GLY A 150 -19.73 -1.15 -7.83
CA GLY A 150 -19.66 -1.40 -6.38
C GLY A 150 -18.40 -2.14 -5.91
N ARG A 151 -17.56 -2.67 -6.81
CA ARG A 151 -16.28 -3.29 -6.42
C ARG A 151 -15.38 -2.28 -5.71
N ILE A 152 -14.90 -2.67 -4.54
CA ILE A 152 -13.93 -1.94 -3.71
C ILE A 152 -12.62 -2.71 -3.72
N GLY A 153 -11.52 -2.01 -3.99
CA GLY A 153 -10.16 -2.57 -3.91
C GLY A 153 -9.48 -2.28 -2.58
N ASP A 154 -8.17 -2.49 -2.57
CA ASP A 154 -7.25 -2.25 -1.46
C ASP A 154 -7.10 -0.77 -1.09
N THR A 155 -7.11 0.12 -2.08
CA THR A 155 -6.70 1.52 -1.93
C THR A 155 -7.43 2.29 -0.82
N PRO A 156 -8.78 2.26 -0.71
CA PRO A 156 -9.46 2.94 0.39
C PRO A 156 -9.52 2.12 1.68
N THR A 157 -8.97 0.90 1.70
CA THR A 157 -9.06 -0.04 2.82
C THR A 157 -7.80 0.01 3.69
N PRO A 158 -7.88 0.48 4.95
CA PRO A 158 -6.73 0.54 5.86
C PRO A 158 -6.08 -0.83 6.04
N GLY A 159 -4.76 -0.88 5.92
CA GLY A 159 -3.95 -2.08 6.11
C GLY A 159 -3.79 -2.92 4.85
N ALA A 160 -4.65 -2.76 3.86
CA ALA A 160 -4.46 -3.36 2.54
C ALA A 160 -3.62 -2.43 1.65
N GLY A 161 -4.21 -1.33 1.15
CA GLY A 161 -3.57 -0.43 0.18
C GLY A 161 -2.69 0.66 0.81
N PHE A 162 -2.88 0.99 2.08
CA PHE A 162 -2.05 1.95 2.79
C PHE A 162 -1.96 1.66 4.28
N TRP A 163 -0.84 2.07 4.89
CA TRP A 163 -0.64 1.98 6.33
C TRP A 163 0.38 3.01 6.79
N ALA A 164 0.22 3.54 7.99
CA ALA A 164 1.24 4.35 8.67
C ALA A 164 1.13 4.07 10.18
N GLU A 165 2.20 3.59 10.78
CA GLU A 165 2.20 3.17 12.18
C GLU A 165 3.55 3.39 12.83
N GLU A 166 3.52 3.87 14.07
CA GLU A 166 4.69 3.93 14.94
C GLU A 166 4.49 3.07 16.20
N TRP A 167 5.60 2.68 16.82
CA TRP A 167 5.63 1.93 18.06
C TRP A 167 6.93 2.18 18.83
N GLU A 168 6.89 1.98 20.14
CA GLU A 168 8.09 1.92 20.96
C GLU A 168 8.64 0.49 20.97
N VAL A 169 9.95 0.36 20.80
CA VAL A 169 10.71 -0.87 21.02
C VAL A 169 11.36 -0.76 22.39
N ILE A 170 11.02 -1.72 23.25
CA ILE A 170 11.67 -1.89 24.54
C ILE A 170 12.86 -2.82 24.31
N ALA A 171 14.08 -2.28 24.45
CA ALA A 171 15.27 -3.12 24.38
C ALA A 171 15.18 -4.25 25.41
N PRO A 172 15.47 -5.51 25.05
CA PRO A 172 15.61 -6.56 26.05
C PRO A 172 16.71 -6.12 27.04
N ALA A 173 16.45 -6.25 28.34
CA ALA A 173 17.46 -5.98 29.35
C ALA A 173 18.72 -6.79 29.03
N GLU A 174 19.88 -6.15 28.94
CA GLU A 174 21.13 -6.88 28.75
C GLU A 174 21.26 -7.95 29.85
N PRO A 175 21.61 -9.20 29.52
CA PRO A 175 21.91 -10.18 30.54
C PRO A 175 23.19 -9.75 31.26
N SER A 176 23.06 -9.24 32.49
CA SER A 176 24.17 -8.94 33.38
C SER A 176 25.01 -10.19 33.61
N ARG A 177 26.22 -10.22 33.06
CA ARG A 177 27.19 -11.33 33.24
C ARG A 177 27.87 -11.26 34.61
N GLY A 178 27.11 -11.38 35.69
CA GLY A 178 27.60 -11.35 37.06
C GLY A 178 27.31 -12.64 37.83
N LEU A 179 28.33 -13.21 38.49
CA LEU A 179 28.21 -14.38 39.38
C LEU A 179 27.20 -14.22 40.53
N ILE A 180 26.81 -12.97 40.85
CA ILE A 180 25.89 -12.61 41.94
C ILE A 180 24.41 -12.84 41.53
N ASP A 181 24.09 -12.89 40.22
CA ASP A 181 22.68 -12.94 39.76
C ASP A 181 22.02 -14.33 39.82
N ILE A 182 22.80 -15.39 40.03
CA ILE A 182 22.23 -16.74 40.26
C ILE A 182 21.43 -16.75 41.58
N LEU A 183 21.79 -15.91 42.55
CA LEU A 183 21.08 -15.78 43.82
C LEU A 183 19.90 -14.78 43.76
N THR A 184 19.91 -13.81 42.83
CA THR A 184 18.83 -12.82 42.70
C THR A 184 17.60 -13.37 41.98
N ASN A 185 17.72 -14.42 41.17
CA ASN A 185 16.57 -15.07 40.50
C ASN A 185 15.51 -15.64 41.46
N SER A 186 15.85 -15.91 42.73
CA SER A 186 14.87 -16.35 43.73
C SER A 186 14.10 -15.20 44.40
N LEU A 187 14.53 -13.94 44.21
CA LEU A 187 13.94 -12.73 44.81
C LEU A 187 13.53 -11.67 43.77
N ALA A 188 13.80 -11.92 42.48
CA ALA A 188 13.53 -11.00 41.37
C ALA A 188 12.03 -10.67 41.16
N GLY A 189 11.11 -11.45 41.76
CA GLY A 189 9.68 -11.16 41.73
C GLY A 189 9.21 -10.02 42.65
N CYS A 190 10.08 -9.49 43.52
CA CYS A 190 9.69 -8.53 44.57
C CYS A 190 10.42 -7.18 44.52
N LEU A 191 11.31 -6.96 43.54
CA LEU A 191 12.00 -5.68 43.36
C LEU A 191 11.36 -4.89 42.21
N PRO A 192 11.13 -3.57 42.36
CA PRO A 192 10.72 -2.74 41.23
C PRO A 192 11.85 -2.76 40.20
N THR A 193 11.60 -3.42 39.07
CA THR A 193 12.50 -3.36 37.93
C THR A 193 12.60 -1.91 37.49
N SER A 194 13.81 -1.34 37.57
CA SER A 194 14.10 -0.02 37.01
C SER A 194 13.67 -0.04 35.55
N ALA A 195 12.78 0.88 35.17
CA ALA A 195 12.26 0.99 33.80
C ALA A 195 13.42 0.94 32.79
N PRO A 196 13.29 0.17 31.69
CA PRO A 196 14.32 0.10 30.65
C PRO A 196 14.61 1.52 30.14
N LYS A 197 15.88 1.92 30.16
CA LYS A 197 16.32 3.31 29.99
C LYS A 197 16.37 3.79 28.53
N ASP A 198 16.36 2.90 27.55
CA ASP A 198 16.37 3.29 26.13
C ASP A 198 15.15 2.73 25.40
N LYS A 199 14.10 3.56 25.29
CA LYS A 199 12.99 3.32 24.37
C LYS A 199 13.43 3.77 22.99
N THR A 200 13.52 2.85 22.04
CA THR A 200 13.75 3.21 20.63
C THR A 200 12.40 3.37 19.94
N HIS A 201 12.16 4.53 19.33
CA HIS A 201 10.96 4.77 18.52
C HIS A 201 11.17 4.16 17.14
N ARG A 202 10.13 3.51 16.61
CA ARG A 202 10.12 2.92 15.28
C ARG A 202 8.84 3.31 14.56
N ALA A 203 8.92 3.54 13.26
CA ALA A 203 7.78 3.93 12.46
C ALA A 203 7.93 3.46 11.01
N VAL A 204 6.83 3.09 10.36
CA VAL A 204 6.80 2.81 8.93
C VAL A 204 5.52 3.34 8.29
N ALA A 205 5.65 3.92 7.10
CA ALA A 205 4.53 4.27 6.23
C ALA A 205 4.66 3.53 4.90
N LEU A 206 3.53 3.05 4.38
CA LEU A 206 3.44 2.21 3.19
C LEU A 206 2.24 2.62 2.33
N SER A 207 2.43 2.56 1.01
CA SER A 207 1.36 2.68 0.02
C SER A 207 1.55 1.64 -1.08
N GLY A 208 0.48 0.92 -1.38
CA GLY A 208 0.43 -0.15 -2.38
C GLY A 208 -0.27 0.25 -3.67
N THR A 209 0.06 -0.48 -4.74
CA THR A 209 -0.62 -0.46 -6.04
C THR A 209 -0.53 -1.83 -6.69
N GLY A 210 -1.54 -2.24 -7.47
CA GLY A 210 -1.56 -3.54 -8.13
C GLY A 210 -2.93 -4.21 -8.08
N ASN A 211 -2.92 -5.54 -8.01
CA ASN A 211 -4.12 -6.34 -7.89
C ASN A 211 -4.72 -6.20 -6.48
N GLY A 212 -5.69 -5.28 -6.37
CA GLY A 212 -6.31 -4.94 -5.09
C GLY A 212 -6.95 -6.10 -4.35
N ASP A 213 -7.35 -7.17 -5.03
CA ASP A 213 -7.97 -8.32 -4.35
C ASP A 213 -6.92 -9.11 -3.55
N TYR A 214 -5.68 -9.24 -4.06
CA TYR A 214 -4.58 -9.87 -3.33
C TYR A 214 -4.04 -8.97 -2.22
N PHE A 215 -3.96 -7.65 -2.44
CA PHE A 215 -3.63 -6.71 -1.37
C PHE A 215 -4.61 -6.79 -0.20
N LEU A 216 -5.91 -6.93 -0.50
CA LEU A 216 -6.96 -7.15 0.52
C LEU A 216 -6.78 -8.49 1.24
N ARG A 217 -6.70 -9.60 0.50
CA ARG A 217 -6.57 -10.95 1.06
C ARG A 217 -5.35 -11.11 1.98
N LEU A 218 -4.25 -10.46 1.63
CA LEU A 218 -2.99 -10.51 2.40
C LEU A 218 -2.86 -9.41 3.44
N SER A 219 -3.79 -8.44 3.48
CA SER A 219 -3.63 -7.20 4.24
C SER A 219 -2.23 -6.60 4.05
N ALA A 220 -1.81 -6.44 2.79
CA ALA A 220 -0.40 -6.39 2.42
C ALA A 220 0.42 -5.32 3.18
N CYS A 221 -0.05 -4.07 3.24
CA CYS A 221 0.69 -3.01 3.95
C CYS A 221 0.77 -3.27 5.46
N HIS A 222 -0.29 -3.78 6.08
CA HIS A 222 -0.27 -4.15 7.49
C HIS A 222 0.59 -5.38 7.76
N ASN A 223 0.58 -6.39 6.87
CA ASN A 223 1.42 -7.58 6.96
C ASN A 223 2.91 -7.21 6.94
N ILE A 224 3.33 -6.33 6.01
CA ILE A 224 4.70 -5.78 6.00
C ILE A 224 5.01 -5.11 7.35
N THR A 225 4.13 -4.23 7.81
CA THR A 225 4.33 -3.51 9.09
C THR A 225 4.40 -4.46 10.29
N ALA A 226 3.57 -5.49 10.34
CA ALA A 226 3.55 -6.50 11.40
C ALA A 226 4.86 -7.29 11.43
N ARG A 227 5.44 -7.61 10.27
CA ARG A 227 6.76 -8.24 10.17
C ARG A 227 7.88 -7.34 10.69
N CYS A 228 7.80 -6.04 10.46
CA CYS A 228 8.72 -5.07 11.08
C CYS A 228 8.54 -5.02 12.59
N ARG A 229 7.30 -4.80 13.04
CA ARG A 229 6.97 -4.54 14.44
C ARG A 229 7.17 -5.75 15.35
N PHE A 230 6.67 -6.91 14.94
CA PHE A 230 6.66 -8.13 15.76
C PHE A 230 7.75 -9.12 15.35
N GLY A 231 8.18 -9.08 14.09
CA GLY A 231 9.23 -9.96 13.57
C GLY A 231 10.63 -9.36 13.58
N GLY A 232 10.78 -8.09 13.92
CA GLY A 232 12.08 -7.39 13.93
C GLY A 232 12.74 -7.25 12.57
N LYS A 233 12.01 -7.48 11.47
CA LYS A 233 12.55 -7.34 10.11
C LYS A 233 12.76 -5.87 9.75
N SER A 234 13.74 -5.60 8.89
CA SER A 234 13.84 -4.28 8.24
C SER A 234 12.65 -4.06 7.31
N LEU A 235 12.32 -2.80 7.04
CA LEU A 235 11.23 -2.44 6.13
C LEU A 235 11.45 -3.07 4.74
N ARG A 236 12.68 -3.02 4.24
CA ARG A 236 13.08 -3.64 2.97
C ARG A 236 12.86 -5.15 2.94
N GLN A 237 13.32 -5.88 3.95
CA GLN A 237 13.15 -7.33 3.98
C GLN A 237 11.67 -7.70 4.10
N ALA A 238 10.91 -7.01 4.96
CA ALA A 238 9.48 -7.25 5.12
C ALA A 238 8.71 -6.98 3.83
N ALA A 239 9.00 -5.88 3.13
CA ALA A 239 8.41 -5.55 1.84
C ALA A 239 8.74 -6.61 0.78
N ARG A 240 10.01 -7.03 0.69
CA ARG A 240 10.47 -8.08 -0.23
C ARG A 240 9.75 -9.40 -0.01
N ASP A 241 9.57 -9.81 1.25
CA ASP A 241 8.92 -11.07 1.56
C ASP A 241 7.43 -11.10 1.19
N VAL A 242 6.77 -9.94 1.14
CA VAL A 242 5.33 -9.82 0.84
C VAL A 242 5.11 -9.51 -0.63
N CYS A 243 5.66 -8.39 -1.12
CA CYS A 243 5.42 -7.84 -2.46
C CYS A 243 6.57 -8.04 -3.45
N GLY A 244 7.66 -8.70 -3.06
CA GLY A 244 8.76 -8.99 -3.98
C GLY A 244 8.45 -10.07 -5.02
N PRO A 245 9.33 -10.27 -6.02
CA PRO A 245 9.19 -11.28 -7.07
C PRO A 245 8.90 -12.69 -6.55
N ASP A 246 9.55 -13.08 -5.45
CA ASP A 246 9.34 -14.35 -4.75
C ASP A 246 8.54 -14.14 -3.45
N GLY A 247 7.71 -13.11 -3.38
CA GLY A 247 6.95 -12.71 -2.21
C GLY A 247 5.69 -13.55 -1.99
N GLU A 248 5.07 -13.35 -0.83
CA GLU A 248 3.80 -13.97 -0.46
C GLU A 248 2.69 -13.65 -1.47
N MET A 249 2.68 -12.44 -2.01
CA MET A 249 1.74 -12.01 -3.04
C MET A 249 1.86 -12.88 -4.29
N LYS A 250 3.08 -13.08 -4.81
CA LYS A 250 3.28 -13.92 -6.00
C LYS A 250 2.84 -15.36 -5.76
N ARG A 251 3.12 -15.91 -4.57
CA ARG A 251 2.70 -17.27 -4.18
C ARG A 251 1.20 -17.43 -3.97
N ALA A 252 0.48 -16.36 -3.63
CA ALA A 252 -0.96 -16.40 -3.44
C ALA A 252 -1.73 -16.47 -4.77
N GLY A 253 -1.08 -16.18 -5.90
CA GLY A 253 -1.66 -16.22 -7.23
C GLY A 253 -2.27 -17.56 -7.59
N ASP A 254 -3.32 -17.52 -8.41
CA ASP A 254 -3.84 -18.68 -9.12
C ASP A 254 -3.59 -18.54 -10.64
N LYS A 255 -4.00 -19.56 -11.41
CA LYS A 255 -3.86 -19.53 -12.88
C LYS A 255 -4.75 -18.50 -13.57
N ARG A 256 -5.69 -17.87 -12.87
CA ARG A 256 -6.74 -17.01 -13.45
C ARG A 256 -6.44 -15.52 -13.27
N THR A 257 -5.79 -15.15 -12.17
CA THR A 257 -5.52 -13.74 -11.86
C THR A 257 -4.08 -13.55 -11.40
N ALA A 258 -3.34 -12.70 -12.12
CA ALA A 258 -1.97 -12.37 -11.76
C ALA A 258 -1.94 -11.57 -10.45
N PRO A 259 -1.25 -12.04 -9.40
CA PRO A 259 -1.15 -11.37 -8.11
C PRO A 259 -0.02 -10.32 -8.12
N ASP A 260 -0.09 -9.39 -9.05
CA ASP A 260 1.00 -8.45 -9.32
C ASP A 260 0.76 -7.10 -8.63
N GLY A 261 1.84 -6.46 -8.18
CA GLY A 261 1.79 -5.20 -7.46
C GLY A 261 3.16 -4.66 -7.04
N ALA A 262 3.11 -3.45 -6.49
CA ALA A 262 4.23 -2.71 -5.98
C ALA A 262 3.85 -1.99 -4.68
N VAL A 263 4.84 -1.74 -3.83
CA VAL A 263 4.70 -0.98 -2.60
C VAL A 263 5.85 0.02 -2.46
N ILE A 264 5.50 1.26 -2.13
CA ILE A 264 6.47 2.25 -1.66
C ILE A 264 6.39 2.34 -0.15
N GLY A 265 7.51 2.62 0.50
CA GLY A 265 7.56 2.79 1.95
C GLY A 265 8.70 3.66 2.42
N ILE A 266 8.55 4.19 3.62
CA ILE A 266 9.58 4.94 4.36
C ILE A 266 9.52 4.55 5.83
N ASP A 267 10.68 4.43 6.48
CA ASP A 267 10.77 4.18 7.92
C ASP A 267 11.23 5.40 8.73
N ASP A 268 11.28 5.25 10.05
CA ASP A 268 11.71 6.29 11.01
C ASP A 268 13.16 6.77 10.84
N GLN A 269 13.99 6.02 10.10
CA GLN A 269 15.37 6.38 9.78
C GLN A 269 15.49 7.03 8.40
N GLY A 270 14.37 7.21 7.69
CA GLY A 270 14.37 7.71 6.32
C GLY A 270 14.75 6.67 5.27
N GLU A 271 14.79 5.37 5.62
CA GLU A 271 15.01 4.32 4.61
C GLU A 271 13.80 4.25 3.68
N ILE A 272 14.02 4.56 2.40
CA ILE A 272 13.00 4.49 1.36
C ILE A 272 13.08 3.13 0.64
N ILE A 273 11.92 2.51 0.44
CA ILE A 273 11.75 1.28 -0.33
C ILE A 273 10.75 1.48 -1.46
N MET A 274 10.98 0.77 -2.56
CA MET A 274 10.10 0.71 -3.73
C MET A 274 10.12 -0.73 -4.27
N GLU A 275 9.44 -1.63 -3.57
CA GLU A 275 9.48 -3.06 -3.85
C GLU A 275 8.32 -3.47 -4.76
N MET A 276 8.56 -4.40 -5.69
CA MET A 276 7.54 -4.85 -6.64
C MET A 276 7.78 -6.26 -7.17
N ASN A 277 6.70 -6.94 -7.56
CA ASN A 277 6.71 -8.22 -8.27
C ASN A 277 6.15 -8.13 -9.70
N CYS A 278 5.72 -6.93 -10.10
CA CYS A 278 5.34 -6.57 -11.46
C CYS A 278 6.55 -6.05 -12.25
N GLY A 279 6.38 -5.90 -13.56
CA GLY A 279 7.47 -5.46 -14.43
C GLY A 279 7.87 -3.99 -14.30
N GLY A 280 7.04 -3.18 -13.65
CA GLY A 280 7.40 -1.82 -13.26
C GLY A 280 6.32 -1.12 -12.45
N CYS A 281 6.62 0.07 -11.97
CA CYS A 281 5.69 1.03 -11.35
C CYS A 281 6.28 2.43 -11.55
N PHE A 282 5.48 3.37 -12.09
CA PHE A 282 5.85 4.79 -12.08
C PHE A 282 6.05 5.24 -10.64
N ARG A 283 7.25 5.72 -10.34
CA ARG A 283 7.69 6.00 -8.98
C ARG A 283 8.70 7.14 -8.97
N GLY A 284 8.78 7.80 -7.82
CA GLY A 284 9.84 8.76 -7.55
C GLY A 284 10.00 9.01 -6.06
N MET A 285 11.13 9.62 -5.71
CA MET A 285 11.46 10.02 -4.35
C MET A 285 12.25 11.32 -4.34
N VAL A 286 12.31 11.92 -3.17
CA VAL A 286 13.26 12.99 -2.85
C VAL A 286 14.22 12.41 -1.82
N ASP A 287 15.53 12.45 -2.11
CA ASP A 287 16.55 11.98 -1.18
C ASP A 287 16.88 13.04 -0.11
N HIS A 288 17.80 12.71 0.80
CA HIS A 288 18.24 13.62 1.87
C HIS A 288 18.94 14.89 1.37
N ASP A 289 19.48 14.87 0.14
CA ASP A 289 20.15 16.01 -0.50
C ASP A 289 19.16 16.88 -1.28
N GLY A 290 17.88 16.48 -1.33
CA GLY A 290 16.82 17.18 -2.06
C GLY A 290 16.77 16.85 -3.56
N ASN A 291 17.53 15.84 -4.03
CA ASN A 291 17.47 15.41 -5.42
C ASN A 291 16.18 14.64 -5.68
N ILE A 292 15.54 14.95 -6.81
CA ILE A 292 14.37 14.22 -7.28
C ILE A 292 14.86 13.03 -8.11
N LEU A 293 14.45 11.83 -7.73
CA LEU A 293 14.81 10.57 -8.38
C LEU A 293 13.54 9.91 -8.92
N VAL A 294 13.56 9.43 -10.17
CA VAL A 294 12.37 8.84 -10.83
C VAL A 294 12.69 7.52 -11.53
N GLY A 295 11.67 6.69 -11.70
CA GLY A 295 11.72 5.45 -12.47
C GLY A 295 10.33 4.92 -12.81
N ALA A 296 10.29 3.93 -13.69
CA ALA A 296 9.12 3.24 -14.20
C ALA A 296 9.31 1.71 -14.20
N TYR A 297 10.44 1.16 -14.63
CA TYR A 297 10.66 -0.29 -14.73
C TYR A 297 11.27 -0.89 -13.46
N ALA A 298 11.04 -2.18 -13.20
CA ALA A 298 11.51 -2.84 -11.99
C ALA A 298 13.03 -3.06 -11.97
N ASP A 299 13.62 -3.30 -13.14
CA ASP A 299 15.04 -3.61 -13.34
C ASP A 299 15.91 -2.39 -13.61
N GLU A 300 15.33 -1.19 -13.69
CA GLU A 300 16.08 0.05 -13.90
C GLU A 300 16.44 0.76 -12.59
N PRO A 301 17.63 1.38 -12.51
CA PRO A 301 17.97 2.28 -11.43
C PRO A 301 17.15 3.57 -11.51
N LEU A 302 16.90 4.19 -10.36
CA LEU A 302 16.32 5.53 -10.33
C LEU A 302 17.29 6.54 -10.96
N GLN A 303 16.74 7.45 -11.75
CA GLN A 303 17.49 8.50 -12.43
C GLN A 303 17.20 9.86 -11.80
N VAL A 304 18.22 10.70 -11.69
CA VAL A 304 18.06 12.09 -11.23
C VAL A 304 17.24 12.85 -12.26
N TRP A 305 16.11 13.39 -11.84
CA TRP A 305 15.28 14.27 -12.64
C TRP A 305 15.94 15.65 -12.73
N SER A 306 16.44 16.00 -13.91
CA SER A 306 16.95 17.34 -14.22
C SER A 306 15.96 18.06 -15.16
N THR A 307 15.51 19.25 -14.74
CA THR A 307 14.65 20.14 -15.54
C THR A 307 15.44 21.00 -16.51
#